data_AF-A0A927WLA9-F1
#
_entry.id   AF-A0A927WLA9-F1
#
_cell.length_a   1.000
_cell.length_b   1.000
_cell.length_c   1.000
_cell.angle_alpha   90.00
_cell.angle_beta   90.00
_cell.angle_gamma   90.00
#
_symmetry.space_group_name_H-M   'P 1'
#
loop_
_entity.id
_entity.type
_entity.pdbx_description
1 polymer ?
#
loop_
_entity_poly.entity_id
_entity_poly.type
_entity_poly.pdbx_seq_one_letter_code
_entity_poly.pdbx_strand_id
1 'polypeptide(L)'
;MNTAIVFGCGGVGKKCKHYLEQRDVKVIAFSDNDERKWGQCFDGIRIIPPAEILSLTCQQIAIGNYKAADSIKQQLLMMGVEKEKIIIPYVPNKVFRNDSIPAPKDPVQLNGEQEAELTRWYQGLGVKLTDDALLKKLADLKLVLHWYNIPVSEVCVVSGAVLQVLGLRTSKPFDDIDIIMSSPYRELYGKGLVIVSETCEMHPQNEYDVTDDEIIKSKGLHFLCKGLKFMDPLILYRQRARKPADEETILLGRFLSEHSR
;
A
#
# COMPACT_ATOMS: atom_id res chain seq x y z
N MET A 1 -12.76 -36.12 -4.68
CA MET A 1 -11.53 -35.30 -4.51
C MET A 1 -11.94 -33.85 -4.59
N ASN A 2 -11.59 -33.04 -3.59
CA ASN A 2 -12.02 -31.64 -3.57
C ASN A 2 -11.16 -30.83 -4.55
N THR A 3 -11.77 -29.90 -5.28
CA THR A 3 -11.08 -29.09 -6.29
C THR A 3 -11.22 -27.61 -5.99
N ALA A 4 -10.13 -26.87 -6.21
CA ALA A 4 -10.10 -25.44 -6.00
C ALA A 4 -9.42 -24.70 -7.15
N ILE A 5 -9.83 -23.44 -7.34
CA ILE A 5 -9.12 -22.46 -8.14
C ILE A 5 -8.43 -21.49 -7.18
N VAL A 6 -7.18 -21.10 -7.46
CA VAL A 6 -6.49 -20.07 -6.66
C VAL A 6 -6.47 -18.75 -7.42
N PHE A 7 -7.06 -17.70 -6.85
CA PHE A 7 -7.12 -16.36 -7.44
C PHE A 7 -5.93 -15.50 -6.96
N GLY A 8 -4.94 -15.30 -7.82
CA GLY A 8 -3.73 -14.52 -7.60
C GLY A 8 -2.47 -15.33 -7.86
N CYS A 9 -1.66 -14.92 -8.83
CA CYS A 9 -0.42 -15.62 -9.24
C CYS A 9 0.82 -14.97 -8.62
N GLY A 10 0.85 -14.90 -7.29
CA GLY A 10 1.97 -14.34 -6.52
C GLY A 10 2.50 -15.31 -5.46
N GLY A 11 3.45 -14.85 -4.64
CA GLY A 11 4.01 -15.68 -3.56
C GLY A 11 2.95 -16.22 -2.59
N VAL A 12 1.88 -15.44 -2.32
CA VAL A 12 0.75 -15.91 -1.51
C VAL A 12 -0.12 -16.91 -2.24
N GLY A 13 -0.36 -16.74 -3.54
CA GLY A 13 -1.05 -17.73 -4.36
C GLY A 13 -0.36 -19.09 -4.33
N LYS A 14 0.97 -19.10 -4.42
CA LYS A 14 1.77 -20.33 -4.27
C LYS A 14 1.60 -20.97 -2.89
N LYS A 15 1.63 -20.17 -1.82
CA LYS A 15 1.35 -20.65 -0.45
C LYS A 15 -0.08 -21.17 -0.27
N CYS A 16 -1.07 -20.54 -0.91
CA CYS A 16 -2.46 -21.00 -0.93
C CYS A 16 -2.57 -22.38 -1.58
N LYS A 17 -1.95 -22.56 -2.75
CA LYS A 17 -1.91 -23.87 -3.41
C LYS A 17 -1.32 -24.94 -2.49
N HIS A 18 -0.15 -24.69 -1.91
CA HIS A 18 0.47 -25.66 -1.01
C HIS A 18 -0.41 -26.01 0.21
N TYR A 19 -1.05 -25.01 0.82
CA TYR A 19 -1.96 -25.20 1.95
C TYR A 19 -3.18 -26.05 1.61
N LEU A 20 -3.73 -25.89 0.40
CA LEU A 20 -4.86 -26.65 -0.12
C LEU A 20 -4.45 -28.10 -0.44
N GLU A 21 -3.31 -28.28 -1.11
CA GLU A 21 -2.78 -29.59 -1.47
C GLU A 21 -2.45 -30.44 -0.22
N GLN A 22 -1.96 -29.83 0.86
CA GLN A 22 -1.77 -30.48 2.17
C GLN A 22 -3.09 -30.97 2.81
N ARG A 23 -4.25 -30.53 2.31
CA ARG A 23 -5.59 -30.90 2.80
C ARG A 23 -6.38 -31.70 1.75
N ASP A 24 -5.68 -32.35 0.83
CA ASP A 24 -6.25 -33.16 -0.25
C ASP A 24 -7.21 -32.37 -1.17
N VAL A 25 -7.01 -31.06 -1.27
CA VAL A 25 -7.71 -30.19 -2.23
C VAL A 25 -6.82 -29.98 -3.45
N LYS A 26 -7.25 -30.48 -4.60
CA LYS A 26 -6.54 -30.34 -5.87
C LYS A 26 -6.77 -28.96 -6.46
N VAL A 27 -5.69 -28.19 -6.63
CA VAL A 27 -5.75 -26.92 -7.39
C VAL A 27 -5.79 -27.24 -8.88
N ILE A 28 -6.87 -26.84 -9.55
CA ILE A 28 -7.09 -27.15 -10.98
C ILE A 28 -6.74 -26.00 -11.92
N ALA A 29 -6.71 -24.77 -11.41
CA ALA A 29 -6.33 -23.58 -12.15
C ALA A 29 -5.87 -22.47 -11.19
N PHE A 30 -5.04 -21.56 -11.70
CA PHE A 30 -4.89 -20.21 -11.14
C PHE A 30 -5.73 -19.23 -11.94
N SER A 31 -6.16 -18.14 -11.32
CA SER A 31 -6.72 -16.99 -12.03
C SER A 31 -6.05 -15.69 -11.57
N ASP A 32 -5.94 -14.69 -12.44
CA ASP A 32 -5.33 -13.40 -12.14
C ASP A 32 -5.94 -12.31 -13.02
N ASN A 33 -5.99 -11.07 -12.55
CA ASN A 33 -6.49 -9.94 -13.33
C ASN A 33 -5.47 -9.44 -14.36
N ASP A 34 -4.20 -9.85 -14.23
CA ASP A 34 -3.15 -9.50 -15.19
C ASP A 34 -3.25 -10.35 -16.46
N GLU A 35 -3.80 -9.77 -17.53
CA GLU A 35 -4.00 -10.42 -18.83
C GLU A 35 -2.71 -10.97 -19.44
N ARG A 36 -1.56 -10.37 -19.10
CA ARG A 36 -0.25 -10.81 -19.59
C ARG A 36 0.08 -12.22 -19.10
N LYS A 37 -0.54 -12.68 -18.02
CA LYS A 37 -0.33 -14.01 -17.41
C LYS A 37 -1.23 -15.08 -18.01
N TRP A 38 -2.33 -14.73 -18.67
CA TRP A 38 -3.33 -15.71 -19.10
C TRP A 38 -2.76 -16.70 -20.11
N GLY A 39 -3.15 -17.97 -19.98
CA GLY A 39 -2.64 -19.08 -20.81
C GLY A 39 -1.25 -19.59 -20.41
N GLN A 40 -0.50 -18.86 -19.59
CA GLN A 40 0.77 -19.33 -19.03
C GLN A 40 0.53 -20.33 -17.88
N CYS A 41 1.62 -20.89 -17.35
CA CYS A 41 1.61 -21.75 -16.17
C CYS A 41 2.27 -21.06 -14.98
N PHE A 42 1.64 -21.17 -13.81
CA PHE A 42 2.21 -20.79 -12.51
C PHE A 42 2.22 -22.01 -11.60
N ASP A 43 3.39 -22.36 -11.07
CA ASP A 43 3.59 -23.56 -10.22
C ASP A 43 3.04 -24.86 -10.87
N GLY A 44 3.23 -24.99 -12.19
CA GLY A 44 2.77 -26.14 -12.98
C GLY A 44 1.28 -26.16 -13.32
N ILE A 45 0.52 -25.13 -12.93
CA ILE A 45 -0.93 -25.04 -13.15
C ILE A 45 -1.25 -23.87 -14.08
N ARG A 46 -2.19 -24.04 -15.01
CA ARG A 46 -2.56 -23.01 -15.98
C ARG A 46 -3.22 -21.81 -15.31
N ILE A 47 -2.90 -20.62 -15.81
CA ILE A 47 -3.51 -19.35 -15.42
C ILE A 47 -4.66 -19.05 -16.40
N ILE A 48 -5.87 -18.89 -15.88
CA ILE A 48 -7.07 -18.56 -16.64
C ILE A 48 -7.54 -17.12 -16.36
N PRO A 49 -8.19 -16.45 -17.33
CA PRO A 49 -8.88 -15.21 -17.04
C PRO A 49 -9.99 -15.41 -16.00
N PRO A 50 -10.33 -14.39 -15.20
CA PRO A 50 -11.43 -14.48 -14.24
C PRO A 50 -12.74 -14.93 -14.88
N ALA A 51 -13.05 -14.47 -16.09
CA ALA A 51 -14.28 -14.84 -16.81
C ALA A 51 -14.44 -16.36 -17.05
N GLU A 52 -13.34 -17.12 -17.10
CA GLU A 52 -13.37 -18.59 -17.25
C GLU A 52 -13.58 -19.34 -15.93
N ILE A 53 -13.60 -18.65 -14.77
CA ILE A 53 -13.83 -19.30 -13.47
C ILE A 53 -15.16 -20.05 -13.45
N LEU A 54 -16.22 -19.46 -14.02
CA LEU A 54 -17.57 -20.03 -14.01
C LEU A 54 -17.74 -21.21 -14.97
N SER A 55 -16.87 -21.34 -15.98
CA SER A 55 -16.90 -22.48 -16.91
C SER A 55 -16.23 -23.72 -16.33
N LEU A 56 -15.49 -23.58 -15.23
CA LEU A 56 -14.84 -24.68 -14.53
C LEU A 56 -15.68 -25.17 -13.35
N THR A 57 -15.88 -26.49 -13.28
CA THR A 57 -16.48 -27.11 -12.09
C THR A 57 -15.43 -27.22 -10.98
N CYS A 58 -15.52 -26.33 -9.99
CA CYS A 58 -14.74 -26.40 -8.77
C CYS A 58 -15.64 -26.29 -7.53
N GLN A 59 -15.14 -26.78 -6.40
CA GLN A 59 -15.86 -26.67 -5.14
C GLN A 59 -15.56 -25.36 -4.43
N GLN A 60 -14.35 -24.82 -4.59
CA GLN A 60 -13.90 -23.64 -3.87
C GLN A 60 -13.02 -22.73 -4.74
N ILE A 61 -13.05 -21.43 -4.44
CA ILE A 61 -12.15 -20.43 -4.98
C ILE A 61 -11.37 -19.84 -3.81
N ALA A 62 -10.08 -20.10 -3.78
CA ALA A 62 -9.17 -19.63 -2.76
C ALA A 62 -8.51 -18.32 -3.20
N ILE A 63 -8.65 -17.27 -2.41
CA ILE A 63 -7.99 -16.01 -2.69
C ILE A 63 -6.50 -16.10 -2.32
N GLY A 64 -5.65 -16.03 -3.33
CA GLY A 64 -4.19 -16.08 -3.30
C GLY A 64 -3.49 -14.72 -3.30
N ASN A 65 -4.25 -13.64 -3.12
CA ASN A 65 -3.72 -12.29 -2.95
C ASN A 65 -4.38 -11.63 -1.75
N TYR A 66 -3.62 -11.50 -0.66
CA TYR A 66 -4.14 -11.00 0.61
C TYR A 66 -4.36 -9.49 0.60
N LYS A 67 -3.55 -8.71 -0.14
CA LYS A 67 -3.74 -7.26 -0.25
C LYS A 67 -5.00 -6.93 -1.01
N ALA A 68 -5.42 -7.75 -1.96
CA ALA A 68 -6.62 -7.53 -2.75
C ALA A 68 -7.75 -8.49 -2.33
N ALA A 69 -7.73 -9.01 -1.10
CA ALA A 69 -8.65 -10.07 -0.72
C ALA A 69 -10.12 -9.61 -0.76
N ASP A 70 -10.39 -8.39 -0.28
CA ASP A 70 -11.74 -7.85 -0.24
C ASP A 70 -12.21 -7.49 -1.66
N SER A 71 -11.36 -6.85 -2.45
CA SER A 71 -11.66 -6.50 -3.85
C SER A 71 -11.86 -7.72 -4.75
N ILE A 72 -11.03 -8.76 -4.63
CA ILE A 72 -11.19 -10.03 -5.35
C ILE A 72 -12.48 -10.73 -4.92
N LYS A 73 -12.80 -10.75 -3.62
CA LYS A 73 -14.05 -11.33 -3.14
C LYS A 73 -15.27 -10.63 -3.76
N GLN A 74 -15.27 -9.30 -3.80
CA GLN A 74 -16.36 -8.55 -4.46
C GLN A 74 -16.43 -8.84 -5.95
N GLN A 75 -15.29 -8.90 -6.65
CA GLN A 75 -15.23 -9.29 -8.06
C GLN A 75 -15.89 -10.65 -8.30
N LEU A 76 -15.53 -11.67 -7.51
CA LEU A 76 -16.08 -13.02 -7.64
C LEU A 76 -17.59 -13.06 -7.39
N LEU A 77 -18.08 -12.35 -6.37
CA LEU A 77 -19.51 -12.24 -6.09
C LEU A 77 -20.27 -11.57 -7.24
N MET A 78 -19.74 -10.49 -7.82
CA MET A 78 -20.34 -9.81 -8.98
C MET A 78 -20.38 -10.70 -10.23
N MET A 79 -19.41 -11.61 -10.37
CA MET A 79 -19.40 -12.61 -11.43
C MET A 79 -20.41 -13.74 -11.20
N GLY A 80 -21.10 -13.80 -10.06
CA GLY A 80 -22.07 -14.84 -9.75
C GLY A 80 -21.48 -16.08 -9.07
N VAL A 81 -20.26 -15.99 -8.53
CA VAL A 81 -19.72 -17.05 -7.66
C VAL A 81 -20.48 -17.04 -6.34
N GLU A 82 -20.97 -18.21 -5.93
CA GLU A 82 -21.60 -18.41 -4.61
C GLU A 82 -20.63 -18.04 -3.48
N LYS A 83 -21.12 -17.27 -2.50
CA LYS A 83 -20.32 -16.76 -1.38
C LYS A 83 -19.64 -17.89 -0.60
N GLU A 84 -20.32 -19.03 -0.48
CA GLU A 84 -19.90 -20.22 0.25
C GLU A 84 -18.72 -20.94 -0.43
N LYS A 85 -18.52 -20.72 -1.74
CA LYS A 85 -17.38 -21.26 -2.49
C LYS A 85 -16.12 -20.42 -2.30
N ILE A 86 -16.24 -19.17 -1.87
CA ILE A 86 -15.11 -18.25 -1.75
C ILE A 86 -14.46 -18.43 -0.39
N ILE A 87 -13.20 -18.88 -0.38
CA ILE A 87 -12.40 -19.02 0.83
C ILE A 87 -11.22 -18.06 0.80
N ILE A 88 -10.85 -17.56 1.98
CA ILE A 88 -9.64 -16.78 2.20
C ILE A 88 -8.76 -17.64 3.11
N PRO A 89 -7.86 -18.48 2.55
CA PRO A 89 -7.09 -19.44 3.34
C PRO A 89 -6.16 -18.78 4.35
N TYR A 90 -5.77 -17.53 4.06
CA TYR A 90 -5.00 -16.68 4.94
C TYR A 90 -5.74 -15.36 5.09
N VAL A 91 -6.36 -15.15 6.25
CA VAL A 91 -6.79 -13.82 6.66
C VAL A 91 -5.60 -13.22 7.43
N PRO A 92 -4.74 -12.39 6.81
CA PRO A 92 -3.75 -11.70 7.61
C PRO A 92 -4.49 -10.76 8.56
N ASN A 93 -4.01 -10.67 9.80
CA ASN A 93 -4.20 -9.44 10.54
C ASN A 93 -3.42 -8.36 9.77
N LYS A 94 -4.13 -7.45 9.12
CA LYS A 94 -3.53 -6.23 8.54
C LYS A 94 -3.03 -5.42 9.75
N VAL A 95 -1.77 -5.01 9.77
CA VAL A 95 -1.06 -4.47 10.96
C VAL A 95 -0.96 -5.48 12.12
N PHE A 96 0.20 -6.12 12.31
CA PHE A 96 0.45 -6.97 13.48
C PHE A 96 0.91 -6.13 14.66
N ARG A 97 -0.04 -5.70 15.50
CA ARG A 97 0.29 -5.06 16.77
C ARG A 97 0.97 -6.06 17.70
N ASN A 98 2.11 -5.69 18.26
CA ASN A 98 2.70 -6.40 19.38
C ASN A 98 1.95 -6.02 20.68
N ASP A 99 1.00 -6.86 21.09
CA ASP A 99 0.17 -6.62 22.29
C ASP A 99 0.98 -6.66 23.61
N SER A 100 2.23 -7.14 23.58
CA SER A 100 3.14 -7.05 24.72
C SER A 100 3.66 -5.62 24.94
N ILE A 101 3.51 -4.75 23.94
CA ILE A 101 3.92 -3.35 24.01
C ILE A 101 2.66 -2.49 24.22
N PRO A 102 2.58 -1.75 25.35
CA PRO A 102 1.45 -0.87 25.59
C PRO A 102 1.41 0.25 24.54
N ALA A 103 0.21 0.67 24.16
CA ALA A 103 0.07 1.80 23.25
C ALA A 103 0.69 3.08 23.88
N PRO A 104 1.28 3.98 23.07
CA PRO A 104 1.73 5.28 23.52
C PRO A 104 0.60 6.01 24.27
N LYS A 105 0.91 6.56 25.44
CA LYS A 105 -0.04 7.36 26.22
C LYS A 105 -0.08 8.78 25.65
N ASP A 106 -1.27 9.13 25.16
CA ASP A 106 -1.71 10.41 24.59
C ASP A 106 -0.90 10.98 23.41
N PRO A 107 -1.59 11.35 22.30
CA PRO A 107 -0.96 12.16 21.25
C PRO A 107 -0.60 13.51 21.85
N VAL A 108 0.65 13.94 21.66
CA VAL A 108 1.10 15.29 21.99
C VAL A 108 0.10 16.28 21.43
N GLN A 109 -0.55 17.06 22.30
CA GLN A 109 -1.38 18.19 21.89
C GLN A 109 -0.49 19.17 21.11
N LEU A 110 -0.65 19.19 19.78
CA LEU A 110 -0.05 20.23 18.94
C LEU A 110 -0.85 21.52 19.18
N ASN A 111 -0.49 22.23 20.24
CA ASN A 111 -0.99 23.56 20.52
C ASN A 111 -0.49 24.53 19.44
N GLY A 112 -1.45 25.18 18.76
CA GLY A 112 -1.27 26.45 18.04
C GLY A 112 -0.11 26.49 17.06
N GLU A 113 -0.25 25.84 15.91
CA GLU A 113 0.84 25.82 14.94
C GLU A 113 0.73 26.98 13.94
N GLN A 114 1.69 27.90 13.99
CA GLN A 114 2.08 28.63 12.79
C GLN A 114 2.39 27.60 11.70
N GLU A 115 1.77 27.77 10.53
CA GLU A 115 1.93 26.88 9.40
C GLU A 115 3.42 26.75 9.04
N ALA A 116 3.89 25.54 8.76
CA ALA A 116 5.28 25.31 8.39
C ALA A 116 5.59 25.98 7.05
N GLU A 117 6.79 26.54 6.91
CA GLU A 117 7.24 27.16 5.65
C GLU A 117 7.10 26.22 4.45
N LEU A 118 7.44 24.95 4.64
CA LEU A 118 7.32 23.92 3.62
C LEU A 118 5.86 23.65 3.21
N THR A 119 4.91 23.79 4.14
CA THR A 119 3.47 23.68 3.83
C THR A 119 2.99 24.90 3.03
N ARG A 120 3.42 26.12 3.41
CA ARG A 120 3.11 27.33 2.64
C ARG A 120 3.69 27.26 1.23
N TRP A 121 4.92 26.79 1.08
CA TRP A 121 5.53 26.56 -0.24
C TRP A 121 4.66 25.63 -1.07
N TYR A 122 4.28 24.48 -0.53
CA TYR A 122 3.44 23.51 -1.25
C TYR A 122 2.12 24.13 -1.71
N GLN A 123 1.44 24.87 -0.83
CA GLN A 123 0.19 25.56 -1.16
C GLN A 123 0.39 26.63 -2.24
N GLY A 124 1.51 27.36 -2.20
CA GLY A 124 1.88 28.37 -3.18
C GLY A 124 2.10 27.82 -4.59
N LEU A 125 2.41 26.53 -4.73
CA LEU A 125 2.49 25.86 -6.03
C LEU A 125 1.14 25.79 -6.75
N GLY A 126 0.01 25.89 -6.03
CA GLY A 126 -1.33 25.85 -6.62
C GLY A 126 -1.68 24.52 -7.29
N VAL A 127 -1.07 23.40 -6.88
CA VAL A 127 -1.28 22.08 -7.48
C VAL A 127 -2.75 21.66 -7.34
N LYS A 128 -3.39 21.39 -8.48
CA LYS A 128 -4.75 20.82 -8.52
C LYS A 128 -4.68 19.31 -8.60
N LEU A 129 -4.96 18.63 -7.50
CA LEU A 129 -5.02 17.17 -7.46
C LEU A 129 -6.29 16.66 -8.14
N THR A 130 -6.12 16.04 -9.31
CA THR A 130 -7.20 15.38 -10.09
C THR A 130 -7.03 13.86 -10.15
N ASP A 131 -6.05 13.30 -9.43
CA ASP A 131 -5.82 11.86 -9.34
C ASP A 131 -6.82 11.24 -8.34
N ASP A 132 -7.98 10.84 -8.85
CA ASP A 132 -9.06 10.23 -8.04
C ASP A 132 -8.60 8.96 -7.32
N ALA A 133 -7.71 8.18 -7.94
CA ALA A 133 -7.17 6.97 -7.33
C ALA A 133 -6.30 7.31 -6.12
N LEU A 134 -5.44 8.32 -6.22
CA LEU A 134 -4.67 8.83 -5.08
C LEU A 134 -5.60 9.35 -3.98
N LEU A 135 -6.56 10.20 -4.34
CA LEU A 135 -7.49 10.80 -3.37
C LEU A 135 -8.26 9.74 -2.58
N LYS A 136 -8.73 8.68 -3.27
CA LYS A 136 -9.36 7.54 -2.61
C LYS A 136 -8.40 6.83 -1.65
N LYS A 137 -7.16 6.56 -2.05
CA LYS A 137 -6.17 5.90 -1.18
C LYS A 137 -5.80 6.74 0.04
N LEU A 138 -5.72 8.07 -0.09
CA LEU A 138 -5.47 8.97 1.05
C LEU A 138 -6.66 8.99 2.03
N ALA A 139 -7.90 8.88 1.52
CA ALA A 139 -9.08 8.71 2.37
C ALA A 139 -9.09 7.35 3.07
N ASP A 140 -8.79 6.27 2.34
CA ASP A 140 -8.68 4.91 2.88
C ASP A 140 -7.59 4.84 3.97
N LEU A 141 -6.43 5.49 3.77
CA LEU A 141 -5.37 5.60 4.78
C LEU A 141 -5.89 6.20 6.08
N LYS A 142 -6.61 7.33 6.03
CA LYS A 142 -7.14 7.98 7.25
C LYS A 142 -8.12 7.07 8.01
N LEU A 143 -8.99 6.35 7.30
CA LEU A 143 -9.91 5.40 7.90
C LEU A 143 -9.15 4.27 8.61
N VAL A 144 -8.12 3.74 7.95
CA VAL A 144 -7.28 2.68 8.52
C VAL A 144 -6.53 3.16 9.75
N LEU A 145 -5.91 4.34 9.71
CA LEU A 145 -5.25 4.94 10.88
C LEU A 145 -6.23 5.13 12.04
N HIS A 146 -7.45 5.60 11.75
CA HIS A 146 -8.49 5.73 12.76
C HIS A 146 -8.89 4.38 13.38
N TRP A 147 -9.12 3.34 12.57
CA TRP A 147 -9.47 2.00 13.07
C TRP A 147 -8.41 1.38 13.97
N TYR A 148 -7.14 1.62 13.68
CA TYR A 148 -6.03 1.13 14.51
C TYR A 148 -5.63 2.09 15.64
N ASN A 149 -6.37 3.18 15.82
CA ASN A 149 -6.07 4.23 16.81
C ASN A 149 -4.64 4.79 16.68
N ILE A 150 -4.20 4.99 15.45
CA ILE A 150 -2.90 5.58 15.10
C ILE A 150 -3.14 7.07 14.80
N PRO A 151 -2.56 8.00 15.57
CA PRO A 151 -2.68 9.42 15.30
C PRO A 151 -2.04 9.78 13.96
N VAL A 152 -2.75 10.56 13.15
CA VAL A 152 -2.23 11.06 11.86
C VAL A 152 -0.96 11.90 12.00
N SER A 153 -0.72 12.47 13.19
CA SER A 153 0.52 13.20 13.52
C SER A 153 1.75 12.31 13.58
N GLU A 154 1.58 11.00 13.76
CA GLU A 154 2.64 10.00 13.92
C GLU A 154 2.97 9.30 12.60
N VAL A 155 2.39 9.76 11.50
CA VAL A 155 2.49 9.15 10.17
C VAL A 155 2.93 10.19 9.14
N CYS A 156 3.82 9.80 8.23
CA CYS A 156 4.17 10.61 7.07
C CYS A 156 4.13 9.76 5.80
N VAL A 157 3.50 10.28 4.75
CA VAL A 157 3.48 9.69 3.41
C VAL A 157 4.80 9.98 2.69
N VAL A 158 5.38 8.96 2.09
CA VAL A 158 6.72 9.00 1.48
C VAL A 158 6.70 8.45 0.05
N SER A 159 7.86 8.40 -0.60
CA SER A 159 8.05 7.71 -1.88
C SER A 159 7.14 8.26 -3.01
N GLY A 160 6.56 7.39 -3.84
CA GLY A 160 5.85 7.76 -5.06
C GLY A 160 4.66 8.69 -4.85
N ALA A 161 3.98 8.61 -3.71
CA ALA A 161 2.84 9.48 -3.40
C ALA A 161 3.24 10.95 -3.24
N VAL A 162 4.49 11.24 -2.87
CA VAL A 162 5.04 12.60 -2.83
C VAL A 162 5.03 13.22 -4.24
N LEU A 163 5.42 12.45 -5.27
CA LEU A 163 5.41 12.93 -6.66
C LEU A 163 3.99 13.18 -7.15
N GLN A 164 3.05 12.33 -6.74
CA GLN A 164 1.65 12.46 -7.14
C GLN A 164 1.01 13.71 -6.55
N VAL A 165 1.28 14.03 -5.27
CA VAL A 165 0.75 15.26 -4.67
C VAL A 165 1.40 16.54 -5.20
N LEU A 166 2.57 16.43 -5.82
CA LEU A 166 3.21 17.53 -6.57
C LEU A 166 2.69 17.65 -8.02
N GLY A 167 1.83 16.73 -8.48
CA GLY A 167 1.35 16.71 -9.86
C GLY A 167 2.37 16.21 -10.88
N LEU A 168 3.47 15.58 -10.44
CA LEU A 168 4.54 15.11 -11.32
C LEU A 168 4.23 13.76 -11.97
N ARG A 169 3.29 12.99 -11.41
CA ARG A 169 2.78 11.76 -12.02
C ARG A 169 1.37 11.46 -11.51
N THR A 170 0.67 10.58 -12.21
CA THR A 170 -0.60 9.99 -11.76
C THR A 170 -0.37 8.58 -11.19
N SER A 171 -1.39 8.06 -10.49
CA SER A 171 -1.43 6.70 -9.98
C SER A 171 -1.30 5.69 -11.12
N LYS A 172 -0.42 4.71 -10.95
CA LYS A 172 -0.33 3.52 -11.79
C LYS A 172 -1.17 2.39 -11.17
N PRO A 173 -1.60 1.38 -11.96
CA PRO A 173 -2.21 0.18 -11.42
C PRO A 173 -1.33 -0.43 -10.33
N PHE A 174 -1.94 -0.80 -9.20
CA PHE A 174 -1.27 -1.40 -8.03
C PHE A 174 -0.31 -0.50 -7.26
N ASP A 175 -0.29 0.81 -7.51
CA ASP A 175 0.43 1.74 -6.63
C ASP A 175 -0.11 1.64 -5.20
N ASP A 176 0.78 1.45 -4.24
CA ASP A 176 0.49 1.56 -2.82
C ASP A 176 0.85 2.96 -2.29
N ILE A 177 0.24 3.35 -1.17
CA ILE A 177 0.66 4.52 -0.39
C ILE A 177 1.73 4.07 0.60
N ASP A 178 2.95 4.49 0.34
CA ASP A 178 4.07 4.27 1.23
C ASP A 178 4.02 5.29 2.38
N ILE A 179 4.08 4.79 3.60
CA ILE A 179 4.17 5.61 4.82
C ILE A 179 5.37 5.23 5.67
N ILE A 180 5.76 6.15 6.54
CA ILE A 180 6.61 5.89 7.70
C ILE A 180 5.83 6.25 8.98
N MET A 181 6.19 5.61 10.08
CA MET A 181 5.65 5.91 11.40
C MET A 181 6.77 6.24 12.39
N SER A 182 6.45 6.99 13.44
CA SER A 182 7.39 7.34 14.50
C SER A 182 7.86 6.11 15.28
N SER A 183 8.98 6.24 15.99
CA SER A 183 9.60 5.11 16.69
C SER A 183 8.66 4.34 17.65
N PRO A 184 7.78 4.97 18.43
CA PRO A 184 6.84 4.23 19.29
C PRO A 184 5.90 3.29 18.50
N TYR A 185 5.45 3.69 17.32
CA TYR A 185 4.61 2.86 16.46
C TYR A 185 5.42 1.83 15.67
N ARG A 186 6.69 2.12 15.38
CA ARG A 186 7.64 1.13 14.85
C ARG A 186 7.91 -0.01 15.83
N GLU A 187 8.00 0.29 17.13
CA GLU A 187 8.12 -0.73 18.16
C GLU A 187 6.87 -1.61 18.23
N LEU A 188 5.69 -1.00 18.11
CA LEU A 188 4.41 -1.72 18.11
C LEU A 188 4.21 -2.62 16.90
N TYR A 189 4.56 -2.16 15.69
CA TYR A 189 4.17 -2.83 14.45
C TYR A 189 5.32 -3.47 13.67
N GLY A 190 6.56 -3.11 13.99
CA GLY A 190 7.76 -3.65 13.36
C GLY A 190 8.59 -2.61 12.59
N LYS A 191 9.87 -2.94 12.42
CA LYS A 191 10.88 -2.09 11.76
C LYS A 191 11.08 -2.40 10.28
N GLY A 192 10.62 -3.55 9.81
CA GLY A 192 10.63 -3.93 8.40
C GLY A 192 9.49 -3.31 7.62
N LEU A 193 9.26 -3.82 6.40
CA LEU A 193 8.05 -3.54 5.63
C LEU A 193 6.83 -4.12 6.36
N VAL A 194 5.83 -3.29 6.61
CA VAL A 194 4.58 -3.69 7.30
C VAL A 194 3.39 -3.29 6.45
N ILE A 195 2.43 -4.20 6.32
CA ILE A 195 1.27 -3.98 5.46
C ILE A 195 0.14 -3.43 6.31
N VAL A 196 -0.26 -2.21 5.97
CA VAL A 196 -1.21 -1.42 6.74
C VAL A 196 -2.62 -1.64 6.22
N SER A 197 -2.79 -1.67 4.90
CA SER A 197 -4.05 -1.96 4.23
C SER A 197 -3.86 -2.57 2.85
N GLU A 198 -4.94 -2.71 2.08
CA GLU A 198 -4.90 -3.13 0.66
C GLU A 198 -4.14 -2.16 -0.24
N THR A 199 -4.00 -0.91 0.21
CA THR A 199 -3.50 0.22 -0.58
C THR A 199 -2.42 1.02 0.15
N CYS A 200 -1.92 0.52 1.28
CA CYS A 200 -0.95 1.23 2.10
C CYS A 200 0.03 0.26 2.77
N GLU A 201 1.31 0.64 2.72
CA GLU A 201 2.41 -0.04 3.35
C GLU A 201 3.24 0.93 4.18
N MET A 202 3.71 0.48 5.33
CA MET A 202 4.74 1.15 6.09
C MET A 202 6.10 0.64 5.61
N HIS A 203 6.88 1.53 4.97
CA HIS A 203 8.22 1.26 4.44
C HIS A 203 9.18 0.78 5.53
N PRO A 204 10.31 0.12 5.20
CA PRO A 204 11.36 -0.16 6.19
C PRO A 204 11.81 1.11 6.95
N GLN A 205 12.20 0.95 8.20
CA GLN A 205 12.60 2.08 9.05
C GLN A 205 13.92 2.70 8.58
N ASN A 206 13.98 4.04 8.52
CA ASN A 206 15.20 4.84 8.26
C ASN A 206 15.88 4.53 6.91
N GLU A 207 15.11 4.46 5.82
CA GLU A 207 15.66 4.28 4.46
C GLU A 207 16.29 5.55 3.85
N TYR A 208 16.08 6.71 4.46
CA TYR A 208 16.51 8.01 3.98
C TYR A 208 17.80 8.48 4.66
N ASP A 209 18.33 9.63 4.23
CA ASP A 209 19.47 10.28 4.88
C ASP A 209 19.11 11.03 6.17
N VAL A 210 17.84 10.97 6.56
CA VAL A 210 17.21 11.56 7.73
C VAL A 210 16.36 10.48 8.38
N THR A 211 16.27 10.46 9.72
CA THR A 211 15.48 9.44 10.43
C THR A 211 13.97 9.63 10.25
N ASP A 212 13.20 8.55 10.39
CA ASP A 212 11.72 8.60 10.30
C ASP A 212 11.13 9.61 11.31
N ASP A 213 11.65 9.61 12.54
CA ASP A 213 11.22 10.53 13.60
C ASP A 213 11.50 12.00 13.26
N GLU A 214 12.67 12.30 12.68
CA GLU A 214 13.00 13.66 12.25
C GLU A 214 12.07 14.12 11.13
N ILE A 215 11.82 13.28 10.12
CA ILE A 215 10.88 13.59 9.03
C ILE A 215 9.48 13.90 9.60
N ILE A 216 9.01 13.08 10.55
CA ILE A 216 7.66 13.20 11.12
C ILE A 216 7.54 14.40 12.07
N LYS A 217 8.55 14.67 12.92
CA LYS A 217 8.48 15.68 13.98
C LYS A 217 8.93 17.06 13.54
N SER A 218 9.88 17.14 12.61
CA SER A 218 10.43 18.42 12.15
C SER A 218 9.57 18.99 11.02
N LYS A 219 8.89 20.09 11.30
CA LYS A 219 8.05 20.83 10.33
C LYS A 219 8.77 21.28 9.05
N GLY A 220 10.10 21.39 9.09
CA GLY A 220 10.92 21.71 7.92
C GLY A 220 11.14 20.52 6.98
N LEU A 221 10.73 19.30 7.36
CA LEU A 221 11.03 18.05 6.65
C LEU A 221 9.76 17.34 6.13
N HIS A 222 8.59 17.96 6.32
CA HIS A 222 7.34 17.55 5.70
C HIS A 222 6.44 18.76 5.39
N PHE A 223 5.51 18.59 4.44
CA PHE A 223 4.39 19.51 4.23
C PHE A 223 3.06 18.83 4.53
N LEU A 224 2.04 19.63 4.82
CA LEU A 224 0.68 19.13 4.96
C LEU A 224 -0.06 19.21 3.62
N CYS A 225 -0.62 18.08 3.19
CA CYS A 225 -1.56 18.01 2.08
C CYS A 225 -2.74 17.14 2.48
N LYS A 226 -3.96 17.63 2.26
CA LYS A 226 -5.21 16.95 2.63
C LYS A 226 -5.21 16.43 4.09
N GLY A 227 -4.58 17.14 5.03
CA GLY A 227 -4.53 16.74 6.45
C GLY A 227 -3.61 15.54 6.75
N LEU A 228 -2.69 15.20 5.85
CA LEU A 228 -1.63 14.21 6.05
C LEU A 228 -0.27 14.89 5.83
N LYS A 229 0.77 14.39 6.52
CA LYS A 229 2.16 14.82 6.31
C LYS A 229 2.72 14.11 5.08
N PHE A 230 3.38 14.85 4.20
CA PHE A 230 4.15 14.33 3.08
C PHE A 230 5.61 14.74 3.24
N MET A 231 6.53 13.79 3.07
CA MET A 231 7.96 14.02 3.22
C MET A 231 8.45 15.10 2.25
N ASP A 232 9.41 15.90 2.70
CA ASP A 232 10.09 16.88 1.85
C ASP A 232 10.59 16.21 0.54
N PRO A 233 10.11 16.67 -0.63
CA PRO A 233 10.56 16.17 -1.92
C PRO A 233 12.08 16.25 -2.14
N LEU A 234 12.80 17.14 -1.44
CA LEU A 234 14.26 17.20 -1.50
C LEU A 234 14.91 15.96 -0.88
N ILE A 235 14.35 15.43 0.22
CA ILE A 235 14.82 14.19 0.85
C ILE A 235 14.62 13.02 -0.13
N LEU A 236 13.45 12.95 -0.77
CA LEU A 236 13.17 11.95 -1.80
C LEU A 236 14.14 12.04 -2.97
N TYR A 237 14.39 13.25 -3.48
CA TYR A 237 15.32 13.48 -4.58
C TYR A 237 16.74 13.01 -4.25
N ARG A 238 17.27 13.40 -3.06
CA ARG A 238 18.60 12.97 -2.61
C ARG A 238 18.72 11.44 -2.50
N GLN A 239 17.67 10.76 -2.04
CA GLN A 239 17.65 9.31 -1.96
C GLN A 239 17.66 8.66 -3.35
N ARG A 240 16.84 9.13 -4.28
CA ARG A 240 16.74 8.57 -5.65
C ARG A 240 17.97 8.85 -6.49
N ALA A 241 18.58 10.03 -6.33
CA ALA A 241 19.79 10.44 -7.04
C ALA A 241 21.04 9.58 -6.73
N ARG A 242 20.99 8.70 -5.71
CA ARG A 242 22.06 7.72 -5.42
C ARG A 242 22.09 6.55 -6.40
N LYS A 243 21.02 6.36 -7.18
CA LYS A 243 20.89 5.32 -8.20
C LYS A 243 20.90 5.98 -9.60
N PRO A 244 21.13 5.22 -10.69
CA PRO A 244 20.94 5.74 -12.04
C PRO A 244 19.57 6.40 -12.16
N ALA A 245 19.55 7.66 -12.62
CA ALA A 245 18.34 8.47 -12.60
C ALA A 245 17.29 7.91 -13.57
N ASP A 246 16.13 7.58 -13.02
CA ASP A 246 14.93 7.29 -13.81
C ASP A 246 14.20 8.60 -14.19
N GLU A 247 13.21 8.47 -15.08
CA GLU A 247 12.44 9.60 -15.60
C GLU A 247 11.80 10.45 -14.50
N GLU A 248 11.24 9.81 -13.47
CA GLU A 248 10.61 10.48 -12.34
C GLU A 248 11.62 11.25 -11.48
N THR A 249 12.83 10.73 -11.32
CA THR A 249 13.93 11.39 -10.59
C THR A 249 14.40 12.63 -11.34
N ILE A 250 14.51 12.56 -12.67
CA ILE A 250 14.86 13.71 -13.51
C ILE A 250 13.76 14.78 -13.42
N LEU A 251 12.50 14.37 -13.51
CA LEU A 251 11.36 15.28 -13.42
C LEU A 251 11.31 15.98 -12.05
N LEU A 252 11.51 15.24 -10.96
CA LEU A 252 11.58 15.81 -9.61
C LEU A 252 12.74 16.81 -9.47
N GLY A 253 13.91 16.50 -10.02
CA GLY A 253 15.06 17.42 -9.99
C GLY A 253 14.80 18.73 -10.73
N ARG A 254 14.16 18.67 -11.90
CA ARG A 254 13.75 19.88 -12.65
C ARG A 254 12.73 20.69 -11.87
N PHE A 255 11.70 20.01 -11.35
CA PHE A 255 10.65 20.64 -10.56
C PHE A 255 11.21 21.41 -9.36
N LEU A 256 12.13 20.80 -8.61
CA LEU A 256 12.80 21.43 -7.46
C LEU A 256 13.69 22.62 -7.86
N SER A 257 14.29 22.59 -9.04
CA SER A 257 15.10 23.70 -9.55
C SER A 257 14.24 24.90 -9.97
N GLU A 258 13.05 24.65 -10.53
CA GLU A 258 12.11 25.69 -10.96
C GLU A 258 11.34 26.31 -9.79
N HIS A 259 11.09 25.54 -8.73
CA HIS A 259 10.27 25.93 -7.58
C HIS A 259 11.10 25.99 -6.29
N SER A 260 12.34 26.51 -6.39
CA SER A 260 13.23 26.68 -5.24
C SER A 260 12.53 27.42 -4.10
N ARG A 261 12.75 26.93 -2.88
CA ARG A 261 12.19 27.46 -1.63
C ARG A 261 13.06 28.55 -1.07
#